data_AF-A0A843FXU1-F1
#
_entry.id   AF-A0A843FXU1-F1
#
_cell.length_a   1.000
_cell.length_b   1.000
_cell.length_c   1.000
_cell.angle_alpha   90.00
_cell.angle_beta   90.00
_cell.angle_gamma   90.00
#
_symmetry.space_group_name_H-M   'P 1'
#
loop_
_entity.id
_entity.type
_entity.pdbx_description
1 polymer ?
#
loop_
_entity_poly.entity_id
_entity_poly.type
_entity_poly.pdbx_seq_one_letter_code
_entity_poly.pdbx_strand_id
1 'polypeptide(L)'
;EGKEEVRKVIDLLQNAADVIVIKGNHDNFIQNILYDTGLMAVDYVDMCGFRMEHGHTDSGKRPVIIGHEHPSVRIAGSVSGGVKLQCFLHLKEDGIIVIPPFSPLSSGSDLSLAGPETFMTPACKAANVGDADVYGISEFGILPVGKLAGIEDLEL
;
A
#
# COMPACT_ATOMS: atom_id res chain seq x y z
N GLU A 1 -20.49 -13.56 -6.77
CA GLU A 1 -19.37 -13.40 -7.72
C GLU A 1 -18.07 -13.09 -6.99
N GLY A 2 -17.90 -11.90 -6.37
CA GLY A 2 -16.64 -11.55 -5.69
C GLY A 2 -16.16 -12.48 -4.57
N LYS A 3 -17.04 -13.18 -3.82
CA LYS A 3 -16.62 -14.20 -2.81
C LYS A 3 -15.81 -15.33 -3.43
N GLU A 4 -16.29 -15.84 -4.57
CA GLU A 4 -15.70 -16.99 -5.26
C GLU A 4 -14.34 -16.62 -5.85
N GLU A 5 -14.18 -15.39 -6.31
CA GLU A 5 -12.90 -14.89 -6.83
C GLU A 5 -11.85 -14.77 -5.71
N VAL A 6 -12.23 -14.17 -4.57
CA VAL A 6 -11.36 -14.07 -3.40
C VAL A 6 -10.95 -15.46 -2.90
N ARG A 7 -11.90 -16.40 -2.84
CA ARG A 7 -11.61 -17.80 -2.48
C ARG A 7 -10.59 -18.43 -3.43
N LYS A 8 -10.79 -18.30 -4.75
CA LYS A 8 -9.85 -18.85 -5.75
C LYS A 8 -8.45 -18.28 -5.58
N VAL A 9 -8.31 -16.98 -5.31
CA VAL A 9 -7.01 -16.36 -5.06
C VAL A 9 -6.37 -16.95 -3.80
N ILE A 10 -7.12 -17.08 -2.70
CA ILE A 10 -6.63 -17.68 -1.46
C ILE A 10 -6.20 -19.14 -1.68
N ASP A 11 -7.01 -19.95 -2.36
CA ASP A 11 -6.71 -21.34 -2.66
C ASP A 11 -5.43 -21.46 -3.52
N LEU A 12 -5.26 -20.59 -4.52
CA LEU A 12 -4.03 -20.52 -5.32
C LEU A 12 -2.80 -20.18 -4.47
N LEU A 13 -2.93 -19.21 -3.56
CA LEU A 13 -1.84 -18.82 -2.65
C LEU A 13 -1.49 -19.94 -1.67
N GLN A 14 -2.48 -20.59 -1.05
CA GLN A 14 -2.28 -21.70 -0.10
C GLN A 14 -1.63 -22.93 -0.74
N ASN A 15 -1.86 -23.15 -2.04
CA ASN A 15 -1.19 -24.23 -2.77
C ASN A 15 0.29 -23.93 -3.08
N ALA A 16 0.70 -22.64 -3.02
CA ALA A 16 2.05 -22.20 -3.40
C ALA A 16 2.90 -21.77 -2.19
N ALA A 17 2.28 -21.32 -1.10
CA ALA A 17 2.97 -20.75 0.06
C ALA A 17 2.12 -20.82 1.34
N ASP A 18 2.77 -20.61 2.48
CA ASP A 18 2.09 -20.31 3.74
C ASP A 18 1.45 -18.92 3.67
N VAL A 19 0.14 -18.85 3.92
CA VAL A 19 -0.67 -17.64 3.78
C VAL A 19 -1.05 -17.08 5.14
N ILE A 20 -0.73 -15.81 5.37
CA ILE A 20 -1.22 -15.03 6.52
C ILE A 20 -2.08 -13.91 5.97
N VAL A 21 -3.30 -13.76 6.49
CA VAL A 21 -4.22 -12.69 6.10
C VAL A 21 -4.32 -11.66 7.22
N ILE A 22 -4.04 -10.41 6.89
CA ILE A 22 -4.12 -9.27 7.83
C ILE A 22 -5.42 -8.52 7.57
N LYS A 23 -6.21 -8.30 8.62
CA LYS A 23 -7.51 -7.62 8.52
C LYS A 23 -7.37 -6.14 8.18
N GLY A 24 -8.07 -5.71 7.14
CA GLY A 24 -8.44 -4.34 6.86
C GLY A 24 -9.80 -3.91 7.42
N ASN A 25 -10.11 -2.63 7.28
CA ASN A 25 -11.34 -2.01 7.80
C ASN A 25 -12.63 -2.48 7.08
N HIS A 26 -12.51 -2.99 5.85
CA HIS A 26 -13.63 -3.50 5.06
C HIS A 26 -13.80 -5.04 5.13
N ASP A 27 -13.04 -5.72 5.99
CA ASP A 27 -12.82 -7.18 5.91
C ASP A 27 -13.81 -8.05 6.72
N ASN A 28 -14.91 -7.50 7.23
CA ASN A 28 -15.96 -8.29 7.89
C ASN A 28 -16.51 -9.40 6.96
N PHE A 29 -16.45 -9.20 5.65
CA PHE A 29 -16.85 -10.17 4.65
C PHE A 29 -15.79 -11.25 4.37
N ILE A 30 -14.50 -10.91 4.51
CA ILE A 30 -13.38 -11.81 4.26
C ILE A 30 -13.32 -12.90 5.33
N GLN A 31 -13.63 -12.60 6.59
CA GLN A 31 -13.63 -13.62 7.65
C GLN A 31 -14.54 -14.82 7.33
N ASN A 32 -15.71 -14.57 6.73
CA ASN A 32 -16.62 -15.65 6.32
C ASN A 32 -16.06 -16.48 5.17
N ILE A 33 -15.29 -15.89 4.26
CA ILE A 33 -14.67 -16.61 3.14
C ILE A 33 -13.49 -17.45 3.67
N LEU A 34 -12.68 -16.87 4.56
CA LEU A 34 -11.51 -17.54 5.15
C LEU A 34 -11.88 -18.72 6.04
N TYR A 35 -13.04 -18.69 6.68
CA TYR A 35 -13.52 -19.80 7.50
C TYR A 35 -13.53 -21.12 6.71
N ASP A 36 -13.97 -21.08 5.46
CA ASP A 36 -14.04 -22.25 4.59
C ASP A 36 -12.68 -22.67 3.99
N THR A 37 -11.62 -21.87 4.19
CA THR A 37 -10.24 -22.17 3.74
C THR A 37 -9.32 -22.56 4.90
N GLY A 38 -9.84 -22.55 6.14
CA GLY A 38 -9.07 -22.84 7.36
C GLY A 38 -8.11 -21.71 7.78
N LEU A 39 -8.16 -20.55 7.12
CA LEU A 39 -7.36 -19.39 7.50
C LEU A 39 -8.10 -18.54 8.54
N MET A 40 -7.33 -17.92 9.44
CA MET A 40 -7.84 -16.89 10.33
C MET A 40 -7.14 -15.57 10.01
N ALA A 41 -7.92 -14.52 9.84
CA ALA A 41 -7.36 -13.19 9.69
C ALA A 41 -6.82 -12.71 11.05
N VAL A 42 -5.64 -12.11 11.04
CA VAL A 42 -4.97 -11.51 12.20
C VAL A 42 -4.98 -10.00 12.05
N ASP A 43 -4.79 -9.27 13.16
CA ASP A 43 -4.71 -7.80 13.08
C ASP A 43 -3.34 -7.36 12.53
N TYR A 44 -2.33 -8.23 12.66
CA TYR A 44 -0.96 -8.00 12.21
C TYR A 44 -0.11 -9.28 12.20
N VAL A 45 1.08 -9.17 11.63
CA VAL A 45 2.16 -10.15 11.81
C VAL A 45 3.51 -9.43 11.98
N ASP A 46 4.37 -9.95 12.85
CA ASP A 46 5.77 -9.52 12.94
C ASP A 46 6.65 -10.58 12.25
N MET A 47 7.35 -10.17 11.19
CA MET A 47 8.17 -11.08 10.39
C MET A 47 9.40 -10.36 9.85
N CYS A 48 10.56 -11.03 9.91
CA CYS A 48 11.83 -10.50 9.41
C CYS A 48 12.22 -9.12 9.99
N GLY A 49 11.81 -8.83 11.23
CA GLY A 49 12.08 -7.55 11.89
C GLY A 49 11.12 -6.41 11.51
N PHE A 50 10.09 -6.69 10.70
CA PHE A 50 9.06 -5.73 10.33
C PHE A 50 7.72 -6.11 10.94
N ARG A 51 7.00 -5.08 11.38
CA ARG A 51 5.56 -5.15 11.62
C ARG A 51 4.84 -5.04 10.29
N MET A 52 3.88 -5.93 10.03
CA MET A 52 2.95 -5.80 8.91
C MET A 52 1.55 -5.63 9.48
N GLU A 53 0.86 -4.58 9.06
CA GLU A 53 -0.53 -4.34 9.41
C GLU A 53 -1.26 -3.68 8.25
N HIS A 54 -2.59 -3.67 8.26
CA HIS A 54 -3.31 -3.12 7.12
C HIS A 54 -3.08 -1.60 6.99
N GLY A 55 -3.09 -0.85 8.11
CA GLY A 55 -2.89 0.60 8.14
C GLY A 55 -4.15 1.44 8.40
N HIS A 56 -5.32 0.81 8.56
CA HIS A 56 -6.53 1.51 9.01
C HIS A 56 -6.46 1.89 10.51
N THR A 57 -5.56 1.25 11.25
CA THR A 57 -5.13 1.61 12.60
C THR A 57 -3.60 1.67 12.60
N ASP A 58 -3.01 2.36 13.57
CA ASP A 58 -1.56 2.40 13.79
C ASP A 58 -1.25 1.77 15.15
N SER A 59 -0.42 0.71 15.16
CA SER A 59 0.02 0.07 16.40
C SER A 59 1.14 0.81 17.12
N GLY A 60 1.76 1.82 16.49
CA GLY A 60 2.94 2.52 16.98
C GLY A 60 4.22 1.69 16.94
N LYS A 61 4.19 0.47 16.40
CA LYS A 61 5.37 -0.38 16.21
C LYS A 61 6.06 -0.01 14.90
N ARG A 62 7.38 0.02 14.91
CA ARG A 62 8.24 0.34 13.75
C ARG A 62 9.45 -0.61 13.72
N PRO A 63 10.02 -0.92 12.53
CA PRO A 63 9.55 -0.50 11.22
C PRO A 63 8.26 -1.21 10.83
N VAL A 64 7.37 -0.52 10.11
CA VAL A 64 6.04 -1.02 9.72
C VAL A 64 5.85 -0.99 8.21
N ILE A 65 5.19 -2.02 7.68
CA ILE A 65 4.73 -2.12 6.30
C ILE A 65 3.19 -2.09 6.31
N ILE A 66 2.61 -1.16 5.55
CA ILE A 66 1.16 -0.91 5.49
C ILE A 66 0.66 -0.83 4.06
N GLY A 67 -0.60 -1.24 3.84
CA GLY A 67 -1.23 -1.25 2.51
C GLY A 67 -2.34 -0.23 2.32
N HIS A 68 -3.12 0.09 3.36
CA HIS A 68 -4.41 0.80 3.32
C HIS A 68 -4.49 2.00 2.35
N GLU A 69 -3.42 2.79 2.27
CA GLU A 69 -3.36 3.98 1.41
C GLU A 69 -3.37 3.68 -0.09
N HIS A 70 -2.76 2.56 -0.53
CA HIS A 70 -2.54 2.22 -1.94
C HIS A 70 -1.97 3.39 -2.76
N PRO A 71 -0.76 3.88 -2.44
CA PRO A 71 -0.27 5.15 -2.95
C PRO A 71 0.03 5.11 -4.45
N SER A 72 -0.20 6.25 -5.08
CA SER A 72 0.15 6.53 -6.47
C SER A 72 0.52 8.00 -6.62
N VAL A 73 1.29 8.33 -7.65
CA VAL A 73 1.74 9.68 -7.95
C VAL A 73 1.60 9.98 -9.44
N ARG A 74 1.40 11.23 -9.79
CA ARG A 74 1.27 11.73 -11.16
C ARG A 74 2.48 12.58 -11.45
N ILE A 75 3.24 12.17 -12.46
CA ILE A 75 4.35 12.93 -13.00
C ILE A 75 3.81 13.72 -14.19
N ALA A 76 4.00 15.04 -14.18
CA ALA A 76 3.54 15.88 -15.28
C ALA A 76 4.30 15.55 -16.57
N GLY A 77 3.62 15.66 -17.70
CA GLY A 77 4.20 15.44 -19.01
C GLY A 77 3.94 16.65 -19.87
N SER A 78 5.01 17.19 -20.46
CA SER A 78 4.99 18.43 -21.24
C SER A 78 4.01 18.43 -22.42
N VAL A 79 3.63 17.25 -22.94
CA VAL A 79 2.77 17.10 -24.13
C VAL A 79 1.51 16.27 -23.89
N SER A 80 1.54 15.28 -22.99
CA SER A 80 0.48 14.25 -22.86
C SER A 80 -0.39 14.37 -21.61
N GLY A 81 -0.21 15.39 -20.78
CA GLY A 81 -0.95 15.56 -19.52
C GLY A 81 -0.44 14.70 -18.36
N GLY A 82 0.71 14.04 -18.52
CA GLY A 82 1.41 13.29 -17.47
C GLY A 82 1.01 11.82 -17.33
N VAL A 83 1.74 11.10 -16.47
CA VAL A 83 1.56 9.66 -16.21
C VAL A 83 1.29 9.45 -14.73
N LYS A 84 0.24 8.68 -14.41
CA LYS A 84 -0.03 8.20 -13.06
C LYS A 84 0.65 6.85 -12.83
N LEU A 85 1.46 6.75 -11.79
CA LEU A 85 2.21 5.56 -11.42
C LEU A 85 1.80 5.12 -10.02
N GLN A 86 1.51 3.82 -9.84
CA GLN A 86 1.50 3.24 -8.50
C GLN A 86 2.92 3.34 -7.92
N CYS A 87 3.04 3.51 -6.61
CA CYS A 87 4.34 3.66 -6.00
C CYS A 87 4.44 2.96 -4.64
N PHE A 88 5.66 2.81 -4.16
CA PHE A 88 5.93 2.63 -2.75
C PHE A 88 6.26 4.00 -2.14
N LEU A 89 5.90 4.19 -0.88
CA LEU A 89 6.41 5.30 -0.07
C LEU A 89 7.30 4.74 1.02
N HIS A 90 8.44 5.40 1.26
CA HIS A 90 9.35 5.05 2.34
C HIS A 90 9.65 6.29 3.19
N LEU A 91 9.03 6.33 4.36
CA LEU A 91 9.28 7.35 5.38
C LEU A 91 10.34 6.79 6.34
N LYS A 92 11.61 6.99 5.99
CA LYS A 92 12.77 6.41 6.69
C LYS A 92 12.84 6.79 8.16
N GLU A 93 12.69 8.08 8.46
CA GLU A 93 12.78 8.60 9.83
C GLU A 93 11.62 8.11 10.71
N ASP A 94 10.43 7.93 10.12
CA ASP A 94 9.25 7.42 10.80
C ASP A 94 9.20 5.88 10.85
N GLY A 95 10.07 5.20 10.10
CA GLY A 95 10.10 3.74 9.98
C GLY A 95 8.86 3.15 9.29
N ILE A 96 8.28 3.84 8.30
CA ILE A 96 7.05 3.44 7.63
C ILE A 96 7.32 3.14 6.14
N ILE A 97 6.83 1.99 5.68
CA ILE A 97 6.78 1.61 4.27
C ILE A 97 5.32 1.43 3.88
N VAL A 98 4.90 2.14 2.82
CA VAL A 98 3.57 1.98 2.24
C VAL A 98 3.68 1.26 0.91
N ILE A 99 2.94 0.15 0.76
CA ILE A 99 2.95 -0.67 -0.45
C ILE A 99 1.85 -0.25 -1.43
N PRO A 100 2.09 -0.35 -2.76
CA PRO A 100 1.07 -0.12 -3.78
C PRO A 100 -0.11 -1.09 -3.64
N PRO A 101 -1.25 -0.82 -4.28
CA PRO A 101 -2.28 -1.84 -4.44
C PRO A 101 -1.73 -3.02 -5.25
N PHE A 102 -2.06 -4.25 -4.84
CA PHE A 102 -1.66 -5.45 -5.57
C PHE A 102 -2.29 -5.53 -6.98
N SER A 103 -3.52 -5.03 -7.15
CA SER A 103 -4.25 -5.10 -8.41
C SER A 103 -3.79 -4.00 -9.39
N PRO A 104 -3.35 -4.34 -10.61
CA PRO A 104 -3.07 -3.36 -11.67
C PRO A 104 -4.29 -2.55 -12.10
N LEU A 105 -5.50 -3.05 -11.83
CA LEU A 105 -6.76 -2.36 -12.14
C LEU A 105 -7.09 -1.28 -11.10
N SER A 106 -6.43 -1.28 -9.95
CA SER A 106 -6.58 -0.24 -8.93
C SER A 106 -5.71 0.96 -9.30
N SER A 107 -6.31 2.14 -9.44
CA SER A 107 -5.54 3.34 -9.77
C SER A 107 -4.73 3.89 -8.59
N GLY A 108 -4.99 3.41 -7.37
CA GLY A 108 -4.38 3.93 -6.14
C GLY A 108 -4.84 5.35 -5.77
N SER A 109 -4.54 5.75 -4.54
CA SER A 109 -4.77 7.11 -4.03
C SER A 109 -3.72 8.05 -4.61
N ASP A 110 -4.13 9.11 -5.29
CA ASP A 110 -3.21 10.08 -5.89
C ASP A 110 -2.67 11.01 -4.80
N LEU A 111 -1.37 10.90 -4.53
CA LEU A 111 -0.68 11.64 -3.48
C LEU A 111 0.15 12.81 -4.01
N SER A 112 0.02 13.15 -5.28
CA SER A 112 0.86 14.18 -5.91
C SER A 112 0.63 15.57 -5.30
N LEU A 113 -0.59 15.84 -4.83
CA LEU A 113 -0.99 17.09 -4.18
C LEU A 113 -1.39 16.85 -2.70
N ALA A 114 -0.97 15.71 -2.13
CA ALA A 114 -1.41 15.27 -0.82
C ALA A 114 -0.65 15.96 0.31
N GLY A 115 -1.37 16.66 1.18
CA GLY A 115 -0.90 17.01 2.52
C GLY A 115 -1.18 15.90 3.54
N PRO A 116 -0.65 15.97 4.78
CA PRO A 116 -0.87 14.97 5.82
C PRO A 116 -2.35 14.62 6.06
N GLU A 117 -3.24 15.62 5.96
CA GLU A 117 -4.68 15.48 6.16
C GLU A 117 -5.38 14.58 5.12
N THR A 118 -4.75 14.40 3.95
CA THR A 118 -5.32 13.62 2.84
C THR A 118 -5.05 12.13 2.96
N PHE A 119 -4.06 11.74 3.77
CA PHE A 119 -3.77 10.33 4.03
C PHE A 119 -4.92 9.70 4.81
N MET A 120 -5.26 8.44 4.52
CA MET A 120 -6.24 7.70 5.31
C MET A 120 -5.58 6.91 6.45
N THR A 121 -4.29 6.63 6.31
CA THR A 121 -3.51 5.85 7.27
C THR A 121 -3.06 6.72 8.47
N PRO A 122 -3.45 6.39 9.72
CA PRO A 122 -3.06 7.18 10.89
C PRO A 122 -1.54 7.33 11.09
N ALA A 123 -0.77 6.29 10.77
CA ALA A 123 0.69 6.32 10.84
C ALA A 123 1.30 7.40 9.92
N CYS A 124 0.74 7.57 8.71
CA CYS A 124 1.18 8.58 7.76
C CYS A 124 0.75 9.99 8.18
N LYS A 125 -0.45 10.15 8.76
CA LYS A 125 -0.92 11.46 9.25
C LYS A 125 0.00 12.07 10.31
N ALA A 126 0.59 11.21 11.15
CA ALA A 126 1.49 11.62 12.23
C ALA A 126 2.95 11.82 11.77
N ALA A 127 3.27 11.49 10.52
CA ALA A 127 4.62 11.45 9.98
C ALA A 127 4.92 12.66 9.06
N ASN A 128 6.21 12.88 8.76
CA ASN A 128 6.61 13.87 7.77
C ASN A 128 6.52 13.29 6.34
N VAL A 129 5.30 13.19 5.82
CA VAL A 129 5.01 12.58 4.50
C VAL A 129 5.71 13.29 3.34
N GLY A 130 6.02 14.59 3.45
CA GLY A 130 6.73 15.32 2.40
C GLY A 130 8.14 14.78 2.12
N ASP A 131 8.81 14.28 3.15
CA ASP A 131 10.15 13.69 3.07
C ASP A 131 10.14 12.21 2.69
N ALA A 132 8.97 11.62 2.41
CA ALA A 132 8.86 10.25 1.95
C ALA A 132 9.62 10.06 0.63
N ASP A 133 10.49 9.06 0.57
CA ASP A 133 11.06 8.61 -0.70
C ASP A 133 9.99 7.87 -1.50
N VAL A 134 9.77 8.29 -2.74
CA VAL A 134 8.79 7.70 -3.65
C VAL A 134 9.49 6.80 -4.65
N TYR A 135 9.00 5.57 -4.75
CA TYR A 135 9.48 4.58 -5.70
C TYR A 135 8.35 4.17 -6.63
N GLY A 136 8.33 4.71 -7.84
CA GLY A 136 7.31 4.45 -8.85
C GLY A 136 7.46 3.07 -9.48
N ILE A 137 6.35 2.46 -9.87
CA ILE A 137 6.29 1.15 -10.53
C ILE A 137 6.04 1.39 -12.01
N SER A 138 6.95 0.89 -12.83
CA SER A 138 6.90 0.97 -14.29
C SER A 138 7.06 -0.42 -14.92
N GLU A 139 6.89 -0.49 -16.24
CA GLU A 139 7.18 -1.70 -17.01
C GLU A 139 8.65 -2.14 -16.92
N PHE A 140 9.57 -1.21 -16.61
CA PHE A 140 11.00 -1.49 -16.42
C PHE A 140 11.36 -1.85 -14.97
N GLY A 141 10.37 -1.91 -14.08
CA GLY A 141 10.54 -2.19 -12.65
C GLY A 141 10.36 -0.96 -11.76
N ILE A 142 10.97 -1.02 -10.58
CA ILE A 142 10.86 0.01 -9.54
C ILE A 142 11.88 1.12 -9.81
N LEU A 143 11.40 2.37 -9.91
CA LEU A 143 12.19 3.55 -10.21
C LEU A 143 12.15 4.54 -9.04
N PRO A 144 13.29 5.07 -8.58
CA PRO A 144 13.28 6.18 -7.63
C PRO A 144 12.76 7.44 -8.33
N VAL A 145 11.70 8.02 -7.80
CA VAL A 145 11.05 9.24 -8.35
C VAL A 145 11.57 10.48 -7.66
N GLY A 146 11.80 10.41 -6.34
CA GLY A 146 12.26 11.54 -5.53
C GLY A 146 11.49 11.63 -4.23
N LYS A 147 11.48 12.82 -3.62
CA LYS A 147 10.69 13.12 -2.42
C LYS A 147 9.25 13.43 -2.80
N LEU A 148 8.29 13.02 -1.99
CA LEU A 148 6.87 13.28 -2.24
C LEU A 148 6.58 14.78 -2.41
N ALA A 149 7.17 15.64 -1.56
CA ALA A 149 7.00 17.09 -1.65
C ALA A 149 7.55 17.72 -2.94
N GLY A 150 8.43 17.03 -3.68
CA GLY A 150 9.03 17.52 -4.92
C GLY A 150 8.42 16.92 -6.18
N ILE A 151 7.35 16.11 -6.07
CA ILE A 151 6.77 15.42 -7.23
C ILE A 151 6.09 16.38 -8.20
N GLU A 152 5.47 17.44 -7.68
CA GLU A 152 4.79 18.45 -8.51
C GLU A 152 5.75 19.17 -9.47
N ASP A 153 7.03 19.27 -9.11
CA ASP A 153 8.08 19.92 -9.90
C ASP A 153 8.71 18.98 -10.95
N LEU A 154 8.30 17.70 -10.98
CA LEU A 154 8.83 16.72 -11.94
C LEU A 154 8.07 16.77 -13.27
N GLU A 155 8.83 16.92 -14.36
CA GLU A 155 8.34 16.81 -15.73
C GLU A 155 9.04 15.67 -16.49
N LEU A 156 8.23 14.94 -17.28
CA LEU A 156 8.66 14.00 -18.31
C LEU A 156 8.77 14.66 -19.69
#